data_AF-X0X4Q7-F1
#
_entry.id   AF-X0X4Q7-F1
#
_cell.length_a   1.000
_cell.length_b   1.000
_cell.length_c   1.000
_cell.angle_alpha   90.00
_cell.angle_beta   90.00
_cell.angle_gamma   90.00
#
_symmetry.space_group_name_H-M   'P 1'
#
loop_
_entity.id
_entity.type
_entity.pdbx_description
1 polymer ?
#
loop_
_entity_poly.entity_id
_entity_poly.type
_entity_poly.pdbx_seq_one_letter_code
_entity_poly.pdbx_strand_id
1 'polypeptide(L)' 'MSKSIGLLNEKPLHAALKEWYARPEDRLEASVAGFVIDVVQGDLLVEIQT' A
#
# COMPACT_ATOMS: atom_id res chain seq x y z
N MET A 1 -19.09 12.25 10.05
CA MET A 1 -17.77 12.87 9.77
C MET A 1 -16.73 11.75 9.67
N SER A 2 -16.71 10.98 8.59
CA SER A 2 -15.53 10.14 8.30
C SER A 2 -14.74 10.87 7.23
N LYS A 3 -13.64 11.48 7.67
CA LYS A 3 -12.61 12.01 6.78
C LYS A 3 -12.16 10.82 5.93
N SER A 4 -12.52 10.78 4.65
CA SER A 4 -11.93 9.85 3.69
C SER A 4 -10.45 10.22 3.56
N ILE A 5 -9.63 9.74 4.49
CA ILE A 5 -8.19 9.85 4.43
C ILE A 5 -7.74 8.84 3.37
N GLY A 6 -7.07 9.31 2.32
CA GLY A 6 -6.26 8.44 1.44
C GLY A 6 -6.45 8.65 -0.06
N LEU A 7 -7.68 8.83 -0.55
CA LEU A 7 -7.94 8.67 -2.00
C LEU A 7 -7.52 9.84 -2.91
N LEU A 8 -6.98 10.95 -2.40
CA LEU A 8 -6.79 12.17 -3.20
C LEU A 8 -5.41 12.85 -3.08
N ASN A 9 -4.32 12.15 -2.70
CA ASN A 9 -2.96 12.71 -2.88
C ASN A 9 -1.78 11.73 -2.63
N GLU A 10 -1.95 10.41 -2.69
CA GLU A 10 -0.79 9.57 -2.97
C GLU A 10 -0.32 9.91 -4.39
N LYS A 11 0.93 10.39 -4.53
CA LYS A 11 1.48 10.82 -5.82
C LYS A 11 1.31 9.65 -6.82
N PRO A 12 0.91 9.88 -8.09
CA PRO A 12 0.81 8.80 -9.08
C PRO A 12 2.03 7.88 -9.14
N LEU A 13 3.22 8.42 -8.80
CA LEU A 13 4.44 7.66 -8.62
C LEU A 13 4.36 6.60 -7.51
N HIS A 14 3.84 6.95 -6.33
CA HIS A 14 3.75 6.04 -5.18
C HIS A 14 2.86 4.83 -5.49
N ALA A 15 1.66 5.05 -6.03
CA ALA A 15 0.76 3.98 -6.47
C ALA A 15 1.40 3.11 -7.56
N ALA A 16 2.00 3.73 -8.57
CA ALA A 16 2.70 3.00 -9.64
C ALA A 16 3.87 2.16 -9.11
N LEU A 17 4.57 2.61 -8.05
CA LEU A 17 5.64 1.85 -7.42
C LEU A 17 5.10 0.66 -6.62
N LYS A 18 3.96 0.78 -5.93
CA LYS A 18 3.29 -0.37 -5.28
C LYS A 18 2.97 -1.45 -6.32
N GLU A 19 2.32 -1.05 -7.41
CA GLU A 19 1.95 -1.96 -8.50
C GLU A 19 3.15 -2.59 -9.19
N TRP A 20 4.21 -1.81 -9.45
CA TRP A 20 5.42 -2.31 -10.09
C TRP A 20 6.23 -3.27 -9.20
N TYR A 21 6.24 -3.04 -7.88
CA TYR A 21 6.97 -3.89 -6.94
C TYR A 21 6.26 -5.21 -6.62
N ALA A 22 4.92 -5.21 -6.71
CA ALA A 22 4.10 -6.37 -6.39
C ALA A 22 4.37 -7.57 -7.31
N ARG A 23 4.31 -8.75 -6.72
CA ARG A 23 4.39 -10.05 -7.37
C ARG A 23 3.02 -10.74 -7.33
N PRO A 24 2.80 -11.78 -8.14
CA PRO A 24 1.63 -12.64 -7.97
C PRO A 24 1.53 -13.12 -6.52
N GLU A 25 0.30 -13.15 -5.99
CA GLU A 25 -0.04 -13.47 -4.59
C GLU A 25 0.25 -12.38 -3.54
N ASP A 26 0.92 -11.28 -3.90
CA ASP A 26 1.10 -10.15 -2.98
C ASP A 26 -0.22 -9.39 -2.77
N ARG A 27 -0.36 -8.82 -1.58
CA ARG A 27 -1.51 -7.97 -1.24
C ARG A 27 -1.07 -6.51 -1.19
N LEU A 28 -1.74 -5.67 -1.95
CA LEU A 28 -1.56 -4.22 -1.92
C LEU A 28 -2.51 -3.57 -0.91
N GLU A 29 -2.03 -2.52 -0.23
CA GLU A 29 -2.82 -1.73 0.73
C GLU A 29 -3.55 -2.60 1.78
N ALA A 30 -2.85 -3.62 2.26
CA ALA A 30 -3.43 -4.64 3.11
C ALA A 30 -3.54 -4.18 4.56
N SER A 31 -4.70 -4.42 5.18
CA SER A 31 -4.88 -4.19 6.61
C SER A 31 -4.17 -5.29 7.43
N VAL A 32 -3.21 -4.89 8.28
CA VAL A 32 -2.45 -5.77 9.17
C VAL A 32 -2.39 -5.15 10.56
N ALA A 33 -2.92 -5.86 11.57
CA ALA A 33 -2.88 -5.45 12.97
C ALA A 33 -3.34 -3.99 13.25
N GLY A 34 -4.29 -3.47 12.45
CA GLY A 34 -4.82 -2.11 12.59
C GLY A 34 -4.07 -1.03 11.79
N PHE A 35 -3.05 -1.42 11.01
CA PHE A 35 -2.32 -0.56 10.08
C PHE A 35 -2.62 -0.95 8.63
N VAL A 36 -2.43 -0.03 7.69
CA VAL A 36 -2.49 -0.30 6.23
C VAL A 36 -1.05 -0.34 5.74
N ILE A 37 -0.67 -1.46 5.13
CA ILE A 37 0.68 -1.71 4.61
C ILE A 37 0.64 -1.65 3.09
N ASP A 38 1.59 -0.96 2.46
CA ASP A 38 1.63 -0.79 1.00
C ASP A 38 1.69 -2.11 0.24
N VAL A 39 2.60 -3.03 0.62
CA VAL A 39 2.73 -4.36 0.03
C VAL A 39 2.99 -5.41 1.11
N VAL A 40 2.23 -6.50 1.10
CA VAL A 40 2.47 -7.67 1.95
C VAL A 40 2.86 -8.88 1.10
N GLN A 41 4.08 -9.36 1.30
CA GLN A 41 4.66 -10.52 0.61
C GLN A 41 4.88 -11.66 1.62
N GLY A 42 3.87 -12.51 1.82
CA GLY A 42 3.88 -13.48 2.91
C GLY A 42 4.03 -12.80 4.27
N ASP A 43 5.17 -13.01 4.94
CA ASP A 43 5.50 -12.41 6.24
C ASP A 43 6.28 -11.08 6.12
N LEU A 44 6.65 -10.66 4.91
CA LEU A 44 7.34 -9.39 4.67
C LEU A 44 6.32 -8.25 4.49
N LEU A 45 6.54 -7.17 5.22
CA LEU A 45 5.79 -5.92 5.13
C LEU A 45 6.69 -4.86 4.48
N VAL A 46 6.22 -4.23 3.40
CA VAL A 46 6.97 -3.21 2.66
C VAL A 46 6.17 -1.91 2.64
N GLU A 47 6.87 -0.80 2.90
CA GLU A 47 6.38 0.58 2.84
C GLU A 47 7.22 1.35 1.83
N ILE A 48 6.59 2.06 0.90
CA ILE A 48 7.26 2.83 -0.15
C ILE A 48 7.14 4.31 0.20
N GLN A 49 8.22 5.11 0.10
CA GLN A 49 8.16 6.53 0.45
C GLN A 49 8.64 7.40 -0.71
N THR A 50 7.83 8.38 -1.13
CA THR A 50 8.07 9.25 -2.31
C THR A 50 7.68 10.71 -2.09
#